data_AF-A0A6J4QNH5-F1
#
_entry.id   AF-A0A6J4QNH5-F1
#
_cell.length_a   1.000
_cell.length_b   1.000
_cell.length_c   1.000
_cell.angle_alpha   90.00
_cell.angle_beta   90.00
_cell.angle_gamma   90.00
#
_symmetry.space_group_name_H-M   'P 1'
#
loop_
_entity.id
_entity.type
_entity.pdbx_description
1 polymer ?
#
loop_
_entity_poly.entity_id
_entity_poly.type
_entity_poly.pdbx_seq_one_letter_code
_entity_poly.pdbx_strand_id
1 'polypeptide(L)'
;MSVNPSVGYPSGEARKGDGWAHETGSRGNRPRSDRWSERLEELHRRIGRHFARSEARERVRRYLVGLLGRVERKNSWQMAEVIGEGDPQGVQRLLNAAKWDADLVRDDLGEYVVEHLGDEESGVLIVDDTGFLKKGEKSVGVARQYTGTAGDTVNCQVGVFLAYASNKGVAFVDRALYMPEE
;
A
#
# COMPACT_ATOMS: atom_id res chain seq x y z
N MET A 1 -50.47 -17.51 -36.32
CA MET A 1 -50.63 -18.82 -35.64
C MET A 1 -49.93 -19.88 -36.46
N SER A 2 -49.35 -20.87 -35.78
CA SER A 2 -48.74 -22.12 -36.27
C SER A 2 -47.21 -22.21 -36.49
N VAL A 3 -46.58 -22.73 -35.42
CA VAL A 3 -45.63 -23.86 -35.27
C VAL A 3 -44.46 -24.15 -36.23
N ASN A 4 -43.36 -24.55 -35.54
CA ASN A 4 -42.00 -25.00 -35.85
C ASN A 4 -41.89 -26.30 -36.69
N PRO A 5 -40.68 -26.69 -37.18
CA PRO A 5 -39.95 -27.79 -36.49
C PRO A 5 -38.39 -27.82 -36.54
N SER A 6 -37.83 -28.22 -35.38
CA SER A 6 -36.69 -29.14 -35.08
C SER A 6 -35.48 -29.36 -36.01
N VAL A 7 -34.26 -29.36 -35.43
CA VAL A 7 -33.17 -30.34 -35.69
C VAL A 7 -32.34 -30.54 -34.40
N GLY A 8 -32.05 -31.79 -34.02
CA GLY A 8 -31.18 -32.18 -32.90
C GLY A 8 -29.77 -32.65 -33.35
N TYR A 9 -28.87 -32.88 -32.40
CA TYR A 9 -27.54 -33.49 -32.63
C TYR A 9 -27.18 -34.52 -31.54
N PRO A 10 -26.40 -35.58 -31.88
CA PRO A 10 -26.14 -36.73 -31.01
C PRO A 10 -24.76 -36.70 -30.33
N SER A 11 -24.63 -37.61 -29.36
CA SER A 11 -23.48 -37.95 -28.50
C SER A 11 -22.43 -38.87 -29.16
N GLY A 12 -21.16 -38.79 -28.73
CA GLY A 12 -20.08 -39.75 -29.08
C GLY A 12 -18.77 -39.51 -28.31
N GLU A 13 -18.07 -40.61 -27.99
CA GLU A 13 -17.06 -40.84 -26.92
C GLU A 13 -15.58 -40.44 -27.18
N ALA A 14 -14.78 -40.60 -26.11
CA ALA A 14 -13.38 -40.20 -25.86
C ALA A 14 -12.27 -41.02 -26.56
N ARG A 15 -11.06 -40.41 -26.67
CA ARG A 15 -9.75 -41.08 -26.79
C ARG A 15 -8.62 -40.30 -26.07
N LYS A 16 -7.60 -41.04 -25.64
CA LYS A 16 -6.43 -40.66 -24.80
C LYS A 16 -5.13 -40.88 -25.60
N GLY A 17 -4.07 -40.11 -25.30
CA GLY A 17 -2.68 -40.22 -25.81
C GLY A 17 -2.22 -38.89 -26.44
N ASP A 18 -1.02 -38.34 -26.31
CA ASP A 18 0.28 -38.77 -25.74
C ASP A 18 1.10 -37.50 -25.39
N GLY A 19 2.12 -37.66 -24.55
CA GLY A 19 2.90 -36.55 -23.98
C GLY A 19 3.98 -35.94 -24.89
N TRP A 20 4.45 -34.76 -24.49
CA TRP A 20 5.78 -34.24 -24.83
C TRP A 20 6.33 -33.45 -23.64
N ALA A 21 7.51 -33.86 -23.17
CA ALA A 21 8.34 -33.06 -22.30
C ALA A 21 9.09 -32.02 -23.14
N HIS A 22 9.07 -30.76 -22.71
CA HIS A 22 10.12 -29.81 -23.04
C HIS A 22 10.47 -29.02 -21.78
N GLU A 23 11.60 -29.36 -21.19
CA GLU A 23 12.37 -28.44 -20.35
C GLU A 23 12.84 -27.27 -21.23
N THR A 24 12.40 -26.06 -20.89
CA THR A 24 13.04 -24.82 -21.33
C THR A 24 13.32 -23.98 -20.10
N GLY A 25 14.58 -23.99 -19.67
CA GLY A 25 15.09 -23.04 -18.70
C GLY A 25 14.96 -21.62 -19.24
N SER A 26 14.10 -20.82 -18.62
CA SER A 26 13.97 -19.38 -18.86
C SER A 26 14.60 -18.62 -17.69
N ARG A 27 15.87 -18.22 -17.85
CA ARG A 27 16.41 -17.01 -17.22
C ARG A 27 16.19 -15.90 -18.25
N GLY A 28 15.48 -14.80 -18.03
CA GLY A 28 14.71 -14.33 -16.89
C GLY A 28 14.26 -12.91 -17.27
N ASN A 29 13.04 -12.78 -17.79
CA ASN A 29 12.34 -11.51 -17.82
C ASN A 29 10.95 -11.79 -17.25
N ARG A 30 10.87 -11.82 -15.92
CA ARG A 30 9.58 -12.04 -15.25
C ARG A 30 8.69 -10.81 -15.46
N PRO A 31 7.38 -11.00 -15.69
CA PRO A 31 6.45 -9.89 -15.88
C PRO A 31 6.54 -8.92 -14.68
N ARG A 32 6.32 -7.63 -14.97
CA ARG A 32 6.48 -6.52 -14.01
C ARG A 32 5.64 -6.70 -12.72
N SER A 33 4.54 -7.46 -12.82
CA SER A 33 3.71 -7.89 -11.70
C SER A 33 4.47 -8.74 -10.69
N ASP A 34 5.29 -9.68 -11.16
CA ASP A 34 5.97 -10.66 -10.31
C ASP A 34 7.06 -9.98 -9.48
N ARG A 35 7.82 -9.08 -10.13
CA ARG A 35 8.87 -8.28 -9.48
C ARG A 35 8.30 -7.32 -8.43
N TRP A 36 7.07 -6.83 -8.62
CA TRP A 36 6.40 -5.98 -7.64
C TRP A 36 5.92 -6.81 -6.44
N SER A 37 5.31 -7.96 -6.68
CA SER A 37 4.88 -8.87 -5.63
C SER A 37 6.05 -9.31 -4.75
N GLU A 38 7.19 -9.69 -5.36
CA GLU A 38 8.40 -10.05 -4.61
C GLU A 38 8.90 -8.93 -3.70
N ARG A 39 8.97 -7.69 -4.20
CA ARG A 39 9.37 -6.53 -3.37
C ARG A 39 8.39 -6.25 -2.24
N LEU A 40 7.10 -6.39 -2.50
CA LEU A 40 6.08 -6.19 -1.47
C LEU A 40 6.18 -7.26 -0.38
N GLU A 41 6.40 -8.53 -0.76
CA GLU A 41 6.60 -9.62 0.20
C GLU A 41 7.90 -9.45 0.99
N GLU A 42 8.97 -8.95 0.35
CA GLU A 42 10.21 -8.60 1.05
C GLU A 42 10.00 -7.48 2.08
N LEU A 43 9.36 -6.38 1.67
CA LEU A 43 9.04 -5.27 2.56
C LEU A 43 8.13 -5.72 3.70
N HIS A 44 7.09 -6.51 3.40
CA HIS A 44 6.18 -7.08 4.38
C HIS A 44 6.91 -7.95 5.41
N ARG A 45 7.83 -8.81 4.96
CA ARG A 45 8.64 -9.66 5.84
C ARG A 45 9.53 -8.82 6.75
N ARG A 46 10.13 -7.74 6.24
CA ARG A 46 10.97 -6.81 7.02
C ARG A 46 10.15 -6.17 8.14
N ILE A 47 9.10 -5.43 7.78
CA ILE A 47 8.27 -4.70 8.75
C ILE A 47 7.44 -5.63 9.65
N GLY A 48 7.16 -6.85 9.18
CA GLY A 48 6.29 -7.82 9.84
C GLY A 48 6.74 -8.17 11.25
N ARG A 49 8.05 -8.11 11.52
CA ARG A 49 8.63 -8.35 12.86
C ARG A 49 8.13 -7.36 13.92
N HIS A 50 7.70 -6.16 13.52
CA HIS A 50 7.18 -5.14 14.42
C HIS A 50 5.70 -5.36 14.78
N PHE A 51 5.03 -6.33 14.16
CA PHE A 51 3.65 -6.70 14.48
C PHE A 51 3.64 -7.89 15.44
N ALA A 52 3.12 -7.65 16.65
CA ALA A 52 3.10 -8.66 17.72
C ALA A 52 2.19 -9.87 17.43
N ARG A 53 1.15 -9.70 16.61
CA ARG A 53 0.14 -10.73 16.29
C ARG A 53 0.22 -11.10 14.82
N SER A 54 0.15 -12.40 14.51
CA SER A 54 0.16 -12.91 13.14
C SER A 54 -1.01 -12.37 12.31
N GLU A 55 -2.18 -12.19 12.91
CA GLU A 55 -3.36 -11.63 12.25
C GLU A 55 -3.17 -10.16 11.88
N ALA A 56 -2.46 -9.39 12.70
CA ALA A 56 -2.12 -8.00 12.40
C ALA A 56 -1.06 -7.93 11.29
N ARG A 57 -0.06 -8.82 11.35
CA ARG A 57 0.97 -8.96 10.31
C ARG A 57 0.36 -9.31 8.95
N GLU A 58 -0.56 -10.27 8.90
CA GLU A 58 -1.21 -10.61 7.62
C GLU A 58 -2.12 -9.49 7.14
N ARG A 59 -2.80 -8.79 8.06
CA ARG A 59 -3.67 -7.68 7.69
C ARG A 59 -2.90 -6.49 7.16
N VAL A 60 -1.73 -6.14 7.70
CA VAL A 60 -0.93 -5.03 7.14
C VAL A 60 -0.49 -5.34 5.71
N ARG A 61 -0.17 -6.60 5.38
CA ARG A 61 0.12 -7.02 4.01
C ARG A 61 -1.03 -6.70 3.06
N ARG A 62 -2.22 -7.21 3.40
CA ARG A 62 -3.43 -6.98 2.59
C ARG A 62 -3.79 -5.50 2.53
N TYR A 63 -3.63 -4.78 3.64
CA TYR A 63 -3.85 -3.34 3.71
C TYR A 63 -2.92 -2.56 2.77
N LEU A 64 -1.62 -2.90 2.71
CA LEU A 64 -0.67 -2.30 1.78
C LEU A 64 -1.04 -2.58 0.31
N VAL A 65 -1.43 -3.82 -0.02
CA VAL A 65 -1.96 -4.15 -1.35
C VAL A 65 -3.18 -3.28 -1.67
N GLY A 66 -4.12 -3.14 -0.73
CA GLY A 66 -5.29 -2.29 -0.89
C GLY A 66 -4.95 -0.81 -1.09
N LEU A 67 -3.95 -0.28 -0.38
CA LEU A 67 -3.51 1.11 -0.53
C LEU A 67 -2.90 1.40 -1.90
N LEU A 68 -2.25 0.40 -2.51
CA LEU A 68 -1.67 0.48 -3.84
C LEU A 68 -2.72 0.20 -4.95
N GLY A 69 -3.88 -0.34 -4.56
CA GLY A 69 -5.03 -0.51 -5.43
C GLY A 69 -5.78 0.79 -5.73
N ARG A 70 -6.70 0.71 -6.69
CA ARG A 70 -7.58 1.82 -7.07
C ARG A 70 -8.78 1.87 -6.14
N VAL A 71 -8.58 2.41 -4.94
CA VAL A 71 -9.65 2.67 -3.97
C VAL A 71 -9.99 4.15 -4.01
N GLU A 72 -11.24 4.47 -4.37
CA GLU A 72 -11.71 5.86 -4.53
C GLU A 72 -11.53 6.67 -3.23
N ARG A 73 -11.84 6.06 -2.09
CA ARG A 73 -11.63 6.67 -0.78
C ARG A 73 -11.09 5.64 0.22
N LYS A 74 -9.98 5.99 0.86
CA LYS A 74 -9.20 5.09 1.73
C LYS A 74 -9.68 5.18 3.19
N ASN A 75 -10.96 4.94 3.42
CA ASN A 75 -11.50 4.81 4.79
C ASN A 75 -11.56 3.32 5.20
N SER A 76 -11.78 3.04 6.49
CA SER A 76 -11.77 1.66 7.00
C SER A 76 -12.81 0.74 6.35
N TRP A 77 -13.96 1.27 5.91
CA TRP A 77 -15.00 0.47 5.27
C TRP A 77 -14.58 0.04 3.87
N GLN A 78 -14.24 0.99 3.01
CA GLN A 78 -13.82 0.70 1.64
C GLN A 78 -12.52 -0.11 1.62
N MET A 79 -11.61 0.14 2.55
CA MET A 79 -10.41 -0.67 2.70
C MET A 79 -10.74 -2.11 3.10
N ALA A 80 -11.69 -2.32 4.02
CA ALA A 80 -12.12 -3.67 4.42
C ALA A 80 -12.69 -4.45 3.24
N GLU A 81 -13.57 -3.84 2.44
CA GLU A 81 -14.15 -4.46 1.24
C GLU A 81 -13.05 -4.86 0.24
N VAL A 82 -12.11 -3.95 -0.03
CA VAL A 82 -10.99 -4.19 -0.97
C VAL A 82 -10.08 -5.32 -0.52
N ILE A 83 -9.89 -5.50 0.79
CA ILE A 83 -9.04 -6.56 1.34
C ILE A 83 -9.81 -7.85 1.71
N GLY A 84 -11.09 -7.93 1.34
CA GLY A 84 -11.95 -9.10 1.53
C GLY A 84 -12.44 -9.32 2.96
N GLU A 85 -12.56 -8.27 3.77
CA GLU A 85 -13.15 -8.33 5.11
C GLU A 85 -14.62 -7.93 5.06
N GLY A 86 -15.46 -8.62 5.86
CA GLY A 86 -16.91 -8.39 5.88
C GLY A 86 -17.34 -7.14 6.64
N ASP A 87 -16.42 -6.53 7.40
CA ASP A 87 -16.69 -5.36 8.24
C ASP A 87 -15.40 -4.51 8.46
N PRO A 88 -15.51 -3.22 8.83
CA PRO A 88 -14.35 -2.34 9.03
C PRO A 88 -13.55 -2.62 10.31
N GLN A 89 -14.00 -3.50 11.20
CA GLN A 89 -13.47 -3.64 12.56
C GLN A 89 -12.02 -4.15 12.51
N GLY A 90 -11.71 -5.04 11.57
CA GLY A 90 -10.34 -5.53 11.35
C GLY A 90 -9.38 -4.39 10.99
N VAL A 91 -9.75 -3.55 10.03
CA VAL A 91 -8.96 -2.38 9.60
C VAL A 91 -8.86 -1.34 10.72
N GLN A 92 -9.95 -1.05 11.42
CA GLN A 92 -9.94 -0.12 12.56
C GLN A 92 -9.03 -0.62 13.69
N ARG A 93 -9.06 -1.92 14.00
CA ARG A 93 -8.17 -2.51 15.00
C ARG A 93 -6.72 -2.42 14.57
N LEU A 94 -6.40 -2.66 13.30
CA LEU A 94 -5.03 -2.50 12.79
C LEU A 94 -4.50 -1.08 13.02
N LEU A 95 -5.30 -0.06 12.70
CA LEU A 95 -4.86 1.33 12.75
C LEU A 95 -4.87 1.93 14.17
N ASN A 96 -5.81 1.51 15.02
CA ASN A 96 -6.06 2.19 16.30
C ASN A 96 -5.61 1.39 17.54
N ALA A 97 -5.48 0.06 17.44
CA ALA A 97 -5.35 -0.80 18.62
C ALA A 97 -4.29 -1.90 18.50
N ALA A 98 -3.85 -2.26 17.30
CA ALA A 98 -2.81 -3.26 17.12
C ALA A 98 -1.50 -2.77 17.73
N LYS A 99 -0.77 -3.68 18.39
CA LYS A 99 0.56 -3.39 18.92
C LYS A 99 1.59 -3.52 17.78
N TRP A 100 2.03 -2.38 17.30
CA TRP A 100 3.17 -2.21 16.40
C TRP A 100 3.81 -0.86 16.66
N ASP A 101 5.09 -0.72 16.32
CA ASP A 101 5.85 0.50 16.51
C ASP A 101 6.04 1.17 15.15
N ALA A 102 5.50 2.38 15.01
CA ALA A 102 5.51 3.09 13.74
C ALA A 102 6.85 3.74 13.42
N ASP A 103 7.71 3.95 14.43
CA ASP A 103 9.06 4.48 14.25
C ASP A 103 10.01 3.37 13.82
N LEU A 104 9.92 2.19 14.43
CA LEU A 104 10.71 1.04 13.98
C LEU A 104 10.35 0.59 12.56
N VAL A 105 9.07 0.66 12.17
CA VAL A 105 8.66 0.40 10.78
C VAL A 105 9.22 1.46 9.82
N ARG A 106 9.35 2.72 10.28
CA ARG A 106 9.97 3.80 9.52
C ARG A 106 11.47 3.60 9.38
N ASP A 107 12.16 3.12 10.41
CA ASP A 107 13.59 2.79 10.33
C ASP A 107 13.84 1.66 9.31
N ASP A 108 13.02 0.60 9.34
CA ASP A 108 13.07 -0.49 8.34
C ASP A 108 12.86 0.02 6.91
N LEU A 109 11.95 0.98 6.73
CA LEU A 109 11.71 1.63 5.44
C LEU A 109 12.92 2.46 5.01
N GLY A 110 13.52 3.23 5.93
CA GLY A 110 14.71 4.02 5.67
C GLY A 110 15.87 3.16 5.17
N GLU A 111 16.17 2.06 5.86
CA GLU A 111 17.18 1.10 5.44
C GLU A 111 16.86 0.50 4.06
N TYR A 112 15.60 0.09 3.83
CA TYR A 112 15.16 -0.45 2.53
C TYR A 112 15.34 0.57 1.40
N VAL A 113 15.06 1.85 1.66
CA VAL A 113 15.27 2.93 0.68
C VAL A 113 16.75 3.14 0.38
N VAL A 114 17.61 3.15 1.39
CA VAL A 114 19.07 3.25 1.19
C VAL A 114 19.60 2.08 0.37
N GLU A 115 19.19 0.85 0.67
CA GLU A 115 19.60 -0.36 -0.06
C GLU A 115 19.22 -0.31 -1.55
N HIS A 116 18.07 0.27 -1.89
CA HIS A 116 17.52 0.20 -3.25
C HIS A 116 17.70 1.48 -4.08
N LEU A 117 17.69 2.64 -3.42
CA LEU A 117 17.72 3.96 -4.06
C LEU A 117 18.97 4.76 -3.65
N GLY A 118 19.71 4.33 -2.64
CA GLY A 118 20.93 4.96 -2.15
C GLY A 118 21.93 5.22 -3.28
N ASP A 119 22.42 6.44 -3.37
CA ASP A 119 23.31 6.90 -4.43
C ASP A 119 24.12 8.10 -3.93
N GLU A 120 25.44 7.96 -3.82
CA GLU A 120 26.31 8.99 -3.22
C GLU A 120 26.41 10.25 -4.09
N GLU A 121 26.28 10.11 -5.41
CA GLU A 121 26.43 11.21 -6.36
C GLU A 121 25.14 12.00 -6.54
N SER A 122 23.98 11.32 -6.61
CA SER A 122 22.69 11.95 -6.93
C SER A 122 21.68 11.97 -5.77
N GLY A 123 22.01 11.37 -4.62
CA GLY A 123 21.12 11.28 -3.48
C GLY A 123 20.89 12.63 -2.80
N VAL A 124 19.62 13.01 -2.64
CA VAL A 124 19.21 14.22 -1.92
C VAL A 124 18.05 13.92 -0.97
N LEU A 125 18.04 14.64 0.15
CA LEU A 125 16.94 14.67 1.10
C LEU A 125 16.09 15.93 0.86
N ILE A 126 14.79 15.72 0.74
CA ILE A 126 13.79 16.77 0.49
C ILE A 126 12.88 16.83 1.70
N VAL A 127 12.84 17.99 2.34
CA VAL A 127 11.93 18.30 3.44
C VAL A 127 10.83 19.20 2.89
N ASP A 128 9.58 18.83 3.14
CA ASP A 128 8.41 19.60 2.73
C ASP A 128 7.31 19.50 3.78
N ASP A 129 6.57 20.59 3.98
CA ASP A 129 5.38 20.60 4.82
C ASP A 129 4.10 20.49 3.97
N THR A 130 3.09 19.80 4.48
CA THR A 130 1.79 19.68 3.83
C THR A 130 0.67 19.94 4.83
N GLY A 131 -0.22 20.87 4.48
CA GLY A 131 -1.40 21.16 5.28
C GLY A 131 -2.58 20.27 4.94
N PHE A 132 -3.17 19.69 5.97
CA PHE A 132 -4.42 18.93 5.90
C PHE A 132 -5.54 19.77 6.50
N LEU A 133 -6.40 20.34 5.63
CA LEU A 133 -7.52 21.16 6.07
C LEU A 133 -8.49 20.40 6.99
N LYS A 134 -8.91 21.06 8.07
CA LYS A 134 -9.83 20.47 9.06
C LYS A 134 -10.98 21.41 9.35
N LYS A 135 -12.17 20.84 9.49
CA LYS A 135 -13.37 21.57 9.92
C LYS A 135 -13.61 21.56 11.43
N GLY A 136 -12.90 20.71 12.18
CA GLY A 136 -13.08 20.58 13.64
C GLY A 136 -11.75 20.45 14.37
N GLU A 137 -11.83 20.30 15.69
CA GLU A 137 -10.70 20.48 16.61
C GLU A 137 -10.21 19.17 17.27
N LYS A 138 -10.81 18.04 16.93
CA LYS A 138 -10.53 16.75 17.59
C LYS A 138 -9.29 16.01 17.08
N SER A 139 -8.65 16.50 16.02
CA SER A 139 -7.43 15.89 15.49
C SER A 139 -6.21 16.46 16.22
N VAL A 140 -5.25 15.63 16.60
CA VAL A 140 -4.00 16.08 17.24
C VAL A 140 -3.29 17.12 16.37
N GLY A 141 -2.75 18.20 16.96
CA GLY A 141 -2.00 19.21 16.20
C GLY A 141 -2.85 20.02 15.21
N VAL A 142 -4.18 19.98 15.31
CA VAL A 142 -5.05 20.86 14.53
C VAL A 142 -5.12 22.24 15.19
N ALA A 143 -4.86 23.28 14.43
CA ALA A 143 -5.00 24.67 14.86
C ALA A 143 -5.14 25.60 13.64
N ARG A 144 -5.41 26.88 13.88
CA ARG A 144 -5.28 27.92 12.85
C ARG A 144 -3.79 28.19 12.61
N GLN A 145 -3.30 27.77 11.45
CA GLN A 145 -1.88 27.82 11.10
C GLN A 145 -1.76 28.22 9.63
N TYR A 146 -0.66 28.89 9.27
CA TYR A 146 -0.37 29.09 7.85
C TYR A 146 -0.08 27.74 7.19
N THR A 147 -0.63 27.50 6.01
CA THR A 147 -0.26 26.35 5.19
C THR A 147 -0.11 26.75 3.73
N GLY A 148 0.98 26.29 3.11
CA GLY A 148 1.20 26.46 1.67
C GLY A 148 0.08 25.87 0.82
N THR A 149 -0.59 24.80 1.27
CA THR A 149 -1.70 24.16 0.53
C THR A 149 -2.91 25.08 0.35
N ALA A 150 -3.19 25.96 1.32
CA ALA A 150 -4.27 26.93 1.22
C ALA A 150 -3.79 28.33 0.84
N GLY A 151 -2.49 28.62 0.97
CA GLY A 151 -1.92 29.95 0.82
C GLY A 151 -2.39 30.95 1.90
N ASP A 152 -2.94 30.47 3.01
CA ASP A 152 -3.59 31.27 4.05
C ASP A 152 -3.48 30.59 5.42
N THR A 153 -3.79 31.35 6.48
CA THR A 153 -3.95 30.85 7.84
C THR A 153 -5.35 30.27 8.04
N VAL A 154 -5.42 28.95 8.07
CA VAL A 154 -6.68 28.20 8.17
C VAL A 154 -6.57 27.08 9.20
N ASN A 155 -7.71 26.58 9.65
CA ASN A 155 -7.74 25.45 10.56
C ASN A 155 -7.25 24.18 9.84
N CYS A 156 -6.06 23.71 10.21
CA CYS A 156 -5.40 22.59 9.57
C CYS A 156 -4.47 21.85 10.54
N GLN A 157 -4.11 20.61 10.16
CA GLN A 157 -2.93 19.94 10.67
C GLN A 157 -1.80 20.14 9.67
N VAL A 158 -0.56 20.30 10.13
CA VAL A 158 0.62 20.38 9.25
C VAL A 158 1.48 19.16 9.48
N GLY A 159 1.67 18.34 8.45
CA GLY A 159 2.64 17.26 8.46
C GLY A 159 3.93 17.70 7.80
N VAL A 160 5.07 17.39 8.42
CA VAL A 160 6.40 17.59 7.84
C VAL A 160 6.88 16.23 7.34
N PHE A 161 7.26 16.15 6.08
CA PHE A 161 7.65 14.90 5.43
C PHE A 161 9.08 14.98 4.93
N LEU A 162 9.80 13.86 5.06
CA LEU A 162 11.12 13.66 4.49
C LEU A 162 11.02 12.67 3.35
N ALA A 163 11.46 13.08 2.16
CA ALA A 163 11.62 12.21 1.01
C ALA A 163 13.10 12.09 0.65
N TYR A 164 13.49 10.90 0.21
CA TYR A 164 14.77 10.66 -0.45
C TYR A 164 14.55 10.57 -1.96
N ALA A 165 15.38 11.27 -2.73
CA ALA A 165 15.37 11.20 -4.19
C ALA A 165 16.78 10.96 -4.74
N SER A 166 16.87 10.18 -5.80
CA SER A 166 18.10 9.97 -6.58
C SER A 166 17.73 9.65 -8.03
N ASN A 167 18.73 9.45 -8.88
CA ASN A 167 18.52 8.95 -10.25
C ASN A 167 17.86 7.56 -10.30
N LYS A 168 17.80 6.83 -9.17
CA LYS A 168 17.18 5.51 -9.06
C LYS A 168 15.68 5.59 -8.73
N GLY A 169 15.20 6.72 -8.19
CA GLY A 169 13.80 6.92 -7.83
C GLY A 169 13.60 7.83 -6.62
N VAL A 170 12.37 7.83 -6.10
CA VAL A 170 11.94 8.64 -4.95
C VAL A 170 11.14 7.81 -3.96
N ALA A 171 11.32 8.07 -2.67
CA ALA A 171 10.52 7.47 -1.60
C ALA A 171 10.36 8.42 -0.42
N PHE A 172 9.21 8.37 0.24
CA PHE A 172 9.06 8.94 1.59
C PHE A 172 9.83 8.07 2.58
N VAL A 173 10.62 8.71 3.44
CA VAL A 173 11.47 8.04 4.43
C VAL A 173 11.12 8.42 5.87
N ASP A 174 10.55 9.61 6.08
CA ASP A 174 10.14 10.02 7.42
C ASP A 174 8.95 10.98 7.40
N ARG A 175 8.35 11.17 8.58
CA ARG A 175 7.20 12.03 8.82
C ARG A 175 7.21 12.51 10.27
N ALA A 176 6.82 13.75 10.48
CA ALA A 176 6.47 14.30 11.77
C ALA A 176 5.17 15.10 11.64
N LEU A 177 4.47 15.25 12.76
CA LEU A 177 3.36 16.21 12.85
C LEU A 177 3.91 17.48 13.50
N TYR A 178 3.73 18.62 12.85
CA TYR A 178 4.03 19.90 13.47
C TYR A 178 3.01 20.14 14.59
N MET A 179 3.51 20.37 15.80
CA MET A 179 2.69 20.68 16.96
C MET A 179 2.65 22.19 17.13
N PRO A 180 1.47 22.83 17.08
CA PRO A 180 1.33 24.25 17.31
C PRO A 180 1.85 24.62 18.70
N GLU A 181 2.55 25.75 18.80
CA GLU A 181 2.85 26.39 20.09
C GLU A 181 1.53 26.93 20.68
N GLU A 182 1.31 26.71 21.98
CA GLU A 182 0.12 27.20 22.71
C GLU A 182 0.14 28.72 22.90
#